data_AF-A0A090W4C5-F1
#
_entry.id   AF-A0A090W4C5-F1
#
_cell.length_a   1.000
_cell.length_b   1.000
_cell.length_c   1.000
_cell.angle_alpha   90.00
_cell.angle_beta   90.00
_cell.angle_gamma   90.00
#
_symmetry.space_group_name_H-M   'P 1'
#
loop_
_entity.id
_entity.type
_entity.pdbx_description
1 polymer ?
#
loop_
_entity_poly.entity_id
_entity_poly.type
_entity_poly.pdbx_seq_one_letter_code
_entity_poly.pdbx_strand_id
1 'polypeptide(L)'
;MYSQTKKNGTIYLEHPAITIAEQAQQAFIKGDTTKLKSLLAENFKAYNGMNANPDNEGTDKKTFLRQSSFWKNNASYLSIERYPGAYPDALEYKKDNKDDKIWVQTWDMLKGVHNATGVKLNMPLHRLFVINKDNKIETIITYDDGAVFQTLRAGFSTRTNGKLYDQHENINTVRKMVASLEHGDADKAFSYFTEDATFSNLDMPNGETKNLEEEKEDFLMMLTNWDIESIDVRGYPDYLEYEIGNGKVVQSWWDFRVKRKSDGKKINIPVLLIHDFNDEGKIINETGYYTVAAMMEK
;
A
#
# COMPACT_ATOMS: atom_id res chain seq x y z
N MET A 1 0.24 3.17 -39.57
CA MET A 1 -0.74 2.76 -38.54
C MET A 1 -2.12 3.00 -39.12
N TYR A 2 -2.78 1.96 -39.64
CA TYR A 2 -4.13 2.10 -40.18
C TYR A 2 -5.13 1.68 -39.11
N SER A 3 -5.96 2.62 -38.65
CA SER A 3 -7.13 2.33 -37.83
C SER A 3 -8.36 2.13 -38.72
N GLN A 4 -9.33 1.37 -38.20
CA GLN A 4 -10.69 1.28 -38.77
C GLN A 4 -11.25 2.69 -39.03
N THR A 5 -11.67 2.98 -40.27
CA THR A 5 -12.17 4.33 -40.66
C THR A 5 -13.69 4.49 -40.58
N LYS A 6 -14.43 3.39 -40.32
CA LYS A 6 -15.89 3.43 -40.19
C LYS A 6 -16.27 4.11 -38.88
N LYS A 7 -16.90 5.29 -38.97
CA LYS A 7 -17.47 6.01 -37.83
C LYS A 7 -18.59 5.17 -37.18
N ASN A 8 -18.52 4.94 -35.87
CA ASN A 8 -19.51 4.17 -35.12
C ASN A 8 -20.24 5.00 -34.04
N GLY A 9 -20.58 6.25 -34.33
CA GLY A 9 -21.24 7.09 -33.35
C GLY A 9 -20.72 8.51 -33.29
N THR A 10 -21.15 9.18 -32.23
CA THR A 10 -20.72 10.52 -31.83
C THR A 10 -20.21 10.46 -30.38
N ILE A 11 -19.11 11.16 -30.11
CA ILE A 11 -18.59 11.35 -28.75
C ILE A 11 -18.84 12.81 -28.38
N TYR A 12 -19.41 13.03 -27.21
CA TYR A 12 -19.76 14.32 -26.68
C TYR A 12 -18.94 14.61 -25.43
N LEU A 13 -18.22 15.74 -25.46
CA LEU A 13 -17.53 16.30 -24.29
C LEU A 13 -18.52 16.86 -23.26
N GLU A 14 -19.65 17.39 -23.72
CA GLU A 14 -20.73 17.91 -22.90
C GLU A 14 -22.05 17.25 -23.29
N HIS A 15 -22.73 16.62 -22.33
CA HIS A 15 -24.00 15.95 -22.56
C HIS A 15 -24.76 15.80 -21.22
N PRO A 16 -26.11 15.97 -21.17
CA PRO A 16 -26.90 15.79 -19.94
C PRO A 16 -26.70 14.43 -19.25
N ALA A 17 -26.41 13.40 -20.04
CA ALA A 17 -26.08 12.06 -19.55
C ALA A 17 -24.86 12.03 -18.62
N ILE A 18 -23.84 12.86 -18.88
CA ILE A 18 -22.66 12.99 -18.01
C ILE A 18 -23.08 13.48 -16.63
N THR A 19 -23.90 14.54 -16.58
CA THR A 19 -24.43 15.08 -15.32
C THR A 19 -25.26 14.04 -14.55
N ILE A 20 -26.04 13.22 -15.24
CA ILE A 20 -26.82 12.13 -14.62
C ILE A 20 -25.89 11.10 -13.98
N ALA A 21 -24.84 10.66 -14.69
CA ALA A 21 -23.86 9.72 -14.17
C ALA A 21 -23.17 10.28 -12.93
N GLU A 22 -22.68 11.52 -12.97
CA GLU A 22 -22.02 12.18 -11.83
C GLU A 22 -22.93 12.33 -10.62
N GLN A 23 -24.18 12.76 -10.82
CA GLN A 23 -25.17 12.84 -9.75
C GLN A 23 -25.43 11.48 -9.12
N ALA A 24 -25.49 10.41 -9.91
CA ALA A 24 -25.69 9.06 -9.39
C ALA A 24 -24.49 8.58 -8.56
N GLN A 25 -23.26 8.85 -9.01
CA GLN A 25 -22.05 8.52 -8.24
C GLN A 25 -22.00 9.28 -6.92
N GLN A 26 -22.28 10.58 -6.94
CA GLN A 26 -22.33 11.42 -5.73
C GLN A 26 -23.45 11.00 -4.78
N ALA A 27 -24.63 10.65 -5.29
CA ALA A 27 -25.72 10.13 -4.47
C ALA A 27 -25.34 8.78 -3.84
N PHE A 28 -24.68 7.90 -4.60
CA PHE A 28 -24.23 6.60 -4.11
C PHE A 28 -23.27 6.73 -2.94
N ILE A 29 -22.19 7.52 -3.07
CA ILE A 29 -21.20 7.66 -1.99
C ILE A 29 -21.75 8.42 -0.76
N LYS A 30 -22.74 9.30 -0.95
CA LYS A 30 -23.38 10.05 0.14
C LYS A 30 -24.46 9.25 0.87
N GLY A 31 -24.85 8.07 0.36
CA GLY A 31 -25.98 7.32 0.90
C GLY A 31 -27.33 7.99 0.60
N ASP A 32 -27.41 8.92 -0.36
CA ASP A 32 -28.66 9.57 -0.75
C ASP A 32 -29.47 8.64 -1.66
N THR A 33 -30.09 7.65 -1.00
CA THR A 33 -30.87 6.62 -1.69
C THR A 33 -32.11 7.18 -2.37
N THR A 34 -32.64 8.32 -1.94
CA THR A 34 -33.79 8.99 -2.58
C THR A 34 -33.37 9.55 -3.93
N LYS A 35 -32.32 10.38 -3.96
CA LYS A 35 -31.79 10.91 -5.22
C LYS A 35 -31.30 9.80 -6.13
N LEU A 36 -30.55 8.84 -5.58
CA LEU A 36 -30.05 7.71 -6.37
C LEU A 36 -31.20 6.94 -7.01
N LYS A 37 -32.21 6.53 -6.24
CA LYS A 37 -33.39 5.81 -6.76
C LYS A 37 -34.09 6.56 -7.90
N SER A 38 -34.15 7.90 -7.82
CA SER A 38 -34.76 8.74 -8.84
C SER A 38 -34.00 8.75 -10.17
N LEU A 39 -32.70 8.47 -10.17
CA LEU A 39 -31.84 8.47 -11.37
C LEU A 39 -31.79 7.10 -12.05
N LEU A 40 -32.14 6.02 -11.35
CA LEU A 40 -32.09 4.66 -11.88
C LEU A 40 -33.40 4.27 -12.56
N ALA A 41 -33.31 3.53 -13.67
CA ALA A 41 -34.45 2.93 -14.35
C ALA A 41 -35.14 1.87 -13.48
N GLU A 42 -36.31 1.41 -13.88
CA GLU A 42 -37.05 0.38 -13.13
C GLU A 42 -36.39 -1.00 -13.25
N ASN A 43 -35.93 -1.33 -14.45
CA ASN A 43 -35.21 -2.56 -14.81
C ASN A 43 -33.68 -2.47 -14.57
N PHE A 44 -33.22 -1.54 -13.71
CA PHE A 44 -31.79 -1.28 -13.52
C PHE A 44 -30.97 -2.51 -13.09
N LYS A 45 -29.75 -2.62 -13.63
CA LYS A 45 -28.75 -3.62 -13.25
C LYS A 45 -27.34 -3.02 -13.11
N ALA A 46 -26.59 -3.44 -12.08
CA ALA A 46 -25.18 -3.13 -11.93
C ALA A 46 -24.30 -4.38 -12.04
N TYR A 47 -23.15 -4.25 -12.69
CA TYR A 47 -22.22 -5.34 -12.97
C TYR A 47 -20.80 -4.99 -12.52
N ASN A 48 -20.08 -6.01 -12.06
CA ASN A 48 -18.63 -5.97 -11.95
C ASN A 48 -18.05 -6.41 -13.30
N GLY A 49 -17.32 -5.51 -13.98
CA GLY A 49 -16.70 -5.75 -15.28
C GLY A 49 -15.56 -6.77 -15.26
N MET A 50 -15.09 -7.16 -14.06
CA MET A 50 -14.09 -8.21 -13.84
C MET A 50 -14.73 -9.56 -13.47
N ASN A 51 -16.05 -9.68 -13.46
CA ASN A 51 -16.72 -10.94 -13.14
C ASN A 51 -16.73 -11.89 -14.34
N ALA A 52 -16.18 -13.10 -14.15
CA ALA A 52 -16.12 -14.15 -15.17
C ALA A 52 -17.29 -15.14 -15.14
N ASN A 53 -18.23 -15.02 -14.20
CA ASN A 53 -19.39 -15.91 -14.11
C ASN A 53 -20.36 -15.65 -15.29
N PRO A 54 -20.58 -16.63 -16.19
CA PRO A 54 -21.47 -16.48 -17.34
C PRO A 54 -22.95 -16.30 -16.95
N ASP A 55 -23.36 -16.77 -15.77
CA ASP A 55 -24.74 -16.72 -15.28
C ASP A 55 -25.00 -15.49 -14.38
N ASN A 56 -24.11 -14.49 -14.40
CA ASN A 56 -24.24 -13.30 -13.56
C ASN A 56 -25.40 -12.40 -14.01
N GLU A 57 -26.51 -12.42 -13.25
CA GLU A 57 -27.68 -11.58 -13.50
C GLU A 57 -27.52 -10.10 -13.09
N GLY A 58 -26.39 -9.73 -12.48
CA GLY A 58 -26.12 -8.39 -12.00
C GLY A 58 -26.88 -8.01 -10.72
N THR A 59 -26.40 -6.97 -10.05
CA THR A 59 -27.01 -6.40 -8.84
C THR A 59 -28.26 -5.60 -9.21
N ASP A 60 -29.40 -5.96 -8.62
CA ASP A 60 -30.66 -5.26 -8.81
C ASP A 60 -30.69 -3.88 -8.10
N LYS A 61 -31.65 -3.04 -8.50
CA LYS A 61 -31.86 -1.69 -7.95
C LYS A 61 -31.98 -1.64 -6.43
N LYS A 62 -32.74 -2.54 -5.82
CA LYS A 62 -32.95 -2.55 -4.36
C LYS A 62 -31.64 -2.88 -3.64
N THR A 63 -30.87 -3.82 -4.18
CA THR A 63 -29.57 -4.24 -3.65
C THR A 63 -28.53 -3.15 -3.79
N PHE A 64 -28.49 -2.45 -4.93
CA PHE A 64 -27.59 -1.32 -5.14
C PHE A 64 -27.84 -0.15 -4.17
N LEU A 65 -29.11 0.17 -3.88
CA LEU A 65 -29.44 1.19 -2.86
C LEU A 65 -29.00 0.78 -1.45
N ARG A 66 -29.09 -0.52 -1.10
CA ARG A 66 -28.55 -1.03 0.17
C ARG A 66 -27.03 -0.91 0.24
N GLN A 67 -26.32 -1.18 -0.87
CA GLN A 67 -24.87 -1.00 -0.94
C GLN A 67 -24.46 0.46 -0.72
N SER A 68 -25.19 1.41 -1.31
CA SER A 68 -24.98 2.85 -1.07
C SER A 68 -25.10 3.21 0.43
N SER A 69 -26.15 2.70 1.08
CA SER A 69 -26.35 2.91 2.53
C SER A 69 -25.25 2.24 3.36
N PHE A 70 -24.85 1.03 2.98
CA PHE A 70 -23.76 0.31 3.62
C PHE A 70 -22.47 1.12 3.60
N TRP A 71 -22.03 1.59 2.43
CA TRP A 71 -20.79 2.37 2.31
C TRP A 71 -20.84 3.66 3.12
N LYS A 72 -21.97 4.37 3.09
CA LYS A 72 -22.15 5.59 3.89
C LYS A 72 -21.98 5.34 5.40
N ASN A 73 -22.42 4.19 5.89
CA ASN A 73 -22.39 3.85 7.31
C ASN A 73 -21.08 3.17 7.74
N ASN A 74 -20.36 2.55 6.80
CA ASN A 74 -19.19 1.71 7.10
C ASN A 74 -17.87 2.28 6.57
N ALA A 75 -17.88 3.47 5.97
CA ALA A 75 -16.65 4.16 5.57
C ALA A 75 -16.64 5.62 6.03
N SER A 76 -15.50 6.03 6.56
CA SER A 76 -15.18 7.42 6.89
C SER A 76 -14.45 8.09 5.73
N TYR A 77 -14.65 9.40 5.59
CA TYR A 77 -14.01 10.21 4.55
C TYR A 77 -14.27 9.73 3.12
N LEU A 78 -15.40 9.04 2.90
CA LEU A 78 -15.76 8.51 1.60
C LEU A 78 -16.00 9.65 0.62
N SER A 79 -15.21 9.71 -0.45
CA SER A 79 -15.35 10.67 -1.54
C SER A 79 -15.06 10.02 -2.88
N ILE A 80 -15.64 10.61 -3.93
CA ILE A 80 -15.36 10.25 -5.31
C ILE A 80 -15.18 11.53 -6.11
N GLU A 81 -14.10 11.58 -6.86
CA GLU A 81 -13.72 12.71 -7.70
C GLU A 81 -13.15 12.20 -9.02
N ARG A 82 -13.19 13.01 -10.07
CA ARG A 82 -12.61 12.63 -11.36
C ARG A 82 -11.12 12.37 -11.20
N TYR A 83 -10.62 11.35 -11.90
CA TYR A 83 -9.19 11.10 -11.97
C TYR A 83 -8.50 12.31 -12.65
N PRO A 84 -7.33 12.79 -12.17
CA PRO A 84 -6.65 13.93 -12.77
C PRO A 84 -6.40 13.74 -14.27
N GLY A 85 -6.89 14.68 -15.08
CA GLY A 85 -6.79 14.62 -16.55
C GLY A 85 -7.83 13.74 -17.25
N ALA A 86 -8.72 13.05 -16.51
CA ALA A 86 -9.84 12.34 -17.08
C ALA A 86 -11.05 13.25 -17.29
N TYR A 87 -11.72 13.05 -18.43
CA TYR A 87 -12.98 13.69 -18.77
C TYR A 87 -14.03 12.60 -19.00
N PRO A 88 -15.23 12.71 -18.43
CA PRO A 88 -16.28 11.78 -18.74
C PRO A 88 -16.78 12.03 -20.17
N ASP A 89 -16.85 10.97 -20.98
CA ASP A 89 -17.31 11.02 -22.36
C ASP A 89 -18.70 10.41 -22.48
N ALA A 90 -19.61 11.11 -23.15
CA ALA A 90 -20.87 10.53 -23.60
C ALA A 90 -20.73 9.99 -25.02
N LEU A 91 -21.13 8.75 -25.23
CA LEU A 91 -21.05 8.05 -26.50
C LEU A 91 -22.45 7.66 -26.97
N GLU A 92 -22.79 8.12 -28.17
CA GLU A 92 -23.97 7.70 -28.91
C GLU A 92 -23.53 6.76 -30.02
N TYR A 93 -23.69 5.46 -29.83
CA TYR A 93 -23.34 4.47 -30.85
C TYR A 93 -24.37 4.47 -31.98
N LYS A 94 -23.90 4.29 -33.23
CA LYS A 94 -24.79 4.08 -34.40
C LYS A 94 -25.16 2.63 -34.59
N LYS A 95 -24.20 1.73 -34.42
CA LYS A 95 -24.41 0.30 -34.60
C LYS A 95 -25.13 -0.27 -33.39
N ASP A 96 -26.20 -1.04 -33.65
CA ASP A 96 -26.96 -1.81 -32.65
C ASP A 96 -27.61 -0.96 -31.54
N ASN A 97 -27.75 0.37 -31.71
CA ASN A 97 -28.40 1.26 -30.76
C ASN A 97 -29.84 1.62 -31.20
N LYS A 98 -30.75 0.66 -31.13
CA LYS A 98 -32.14 0.86 -31.59
C LYS A 98 -33.02 1.68 -30.64
N ASP A 99 -32.54 1.91 -29.42
CA ASP A 99 -33.29 2.56 -28.34
C ASP A 99 -32.71 3.94 -27.96
N ASP A 100 -31.84 4.50 -28.82
CA ASP A 100 -31.17 5.80 -28.62
C ASP A 100 -30.51 5.94 -27.23
N LYS A 101 -29.88 4.85 -26.75
CA LYS A 101 -29.20 4.83 -25.46
C LYS A 101 -27.88 5.60 -25.55
N ILE A 102 -27.57 6.31 -24.48
CA ILE A 102 -26.30 7.03 -24.32
C ILE A 102 -25.43 6.29 -23.33
N TRP A 103 -24.21 5.99 -23.75
CA TRP A 103 -23.18 5.45 -22.86
C TRP A 103 -22.41 6.62 -22.25
N VAL A 104 -22.07 6.56 -20.97
CA VAL A 104 -21.14 7.49 -20.34
C VAL A 104 -19.98 6.70 -19.77
N GLN A 105 -18.77 7.05 -20.18
CA GLN A 105 -17.54 6.55 -19.60
C GLN A 105 -17.00 7.54 -18.58
N THR A 106 -16.58 7.04 -17.43
CA THR A 106 -15.99 7.85 -16.37
C THR A 106 -14.72 7.18 -15.85
N TRP A 107 -13.81 8.02 -15.36
CA TRP A 107 -12.60 7.62 -14.65
C TRP A 107 -12.50 8.47 -13.40
N ASP A 108 -12.65 7.83 -12.26
CA ASP A 108 -12.77 8.48 -10.96
C ASP A 108 -11.79 7.87 -9.96
N MET A 109 -11.46 8.61 -8.91
CA MET A 109 -10.76 8.13 -7.72
C MET A 109 -11.74 8.00 -6.57
N LEU A 110 -11.88 6.79 -6.05
CA LEU A 110 -12.59 6.53 -4.80
C LEU A 110 -11.60 6.64 -3.64
N LYS A 111 -11.92 7.51 -2.68
CA LYS A 111 -11.14 7.74 -1.47
C LYS A 111 -11.99 7.47 -0.23
N GLY A 112 -11.39 6.97 0.83
CA GLY A 112 -12.04 6.74 2.12
C GLY A 112 -11.28 5.75 3.00
N VAL A 113 -11.86 5.42 4.15
CA VAL A 113 -11.31 4.43 5.08
C VAL A 113 -12.46 3.59 5.60
N HIS A 114 -12.35 2.26 5.49
CA HIS A 114 -13.38 1.36 6.02
C HIS A 114 -13.33 1.35 7.56
N ASN A 115 -14.45 1.63 8.20
CA ASN A 115 -14.53 1.92 9.63
C ASN A 115 -14.07 0.75 10.51
N ALA A 116 -14.43 -0.48 10.15
CA ALA A 116 -14.13 -1.64 11.00
C ALA A 116 -12.70 -2.18 10.81
N THR A 117 -12.14 -2.07 9.60
CA THR A 117 -10.84 -2.71 9.28
C THR A 117 -9.69 -1.71 9.12
N GLY A 118 -9.97 -0.40 9.06
CA GLY A 118 -8.97 0.63 8.79
C GLY A 118 -8.40 0.61 7.37
N VAL A 119 -8.84 -0.32 6.51
CA VAL A 119 -8.35 -0.42 5.13
C VAL A 119 -8.72 0.85 4.37
N LYS A 120 -7.70 1.48 3.79
CA LYS A 120 -7.84 2.67 2.96
C LYS A 120 -8.45 2.29 1.61
N LEU A 121 -9.58 2.91 1.29
CA LEU A 121 -10.13 2.94 -0.05
C LEU A 121 -9.40 4.06 -0.77
N ASN A 122 -8.44 3.73 -1.64
CA ASN A 122 -7.75 4.72 -2.48
C ASN A 122 -7.47 4.05 -3.82
N MET A 123 -8.47 4.01 -4.69
CA MET A 123 -8.42 3.23 -5.91
C MET A 123 -9.08 3.95 -7.09
N PRO A 124 -8.55 3.74 -8.31
CA PRO A 124 -9.23 4.16 -9.52
C PRO A 124 -10.49 3.33 -9.73
N LEU A 125 -11.54 3.98 -10.23
CA LEU A 125 -12.77 3.37 -10.69
C LEU A 125 -12.99 3.77 -12.14
N HIS A 126 -13.10 2.79 -13.02
CA HIS A 126 -13.61 3.01 -14.37
C HIS A 126 -15.06 2.52 -14.44
N ARG A 127 -15.97 3.39 -14.85
CA ARG A 127 -17.40 3.05 -14.93
C ARG A 127 -18.01 3.39 -16.27
N LEU A 128 -18.84 2.47 -16.74
CA LEU A 128 -19.76 2.64 -17.86
C LEU A 128 -21.18 2.81 -17.31
N PHE A 129 -21.87 3.86 -17.74
CA PHE A 129 -23.30 4.07 -17.47
C PHE A 129 -24.06 3.98 -18.79
N VAL A 130 -25.19 3.26 -18.79
CA VAL A 130 -26.12 3.25 -19.94
C VAL A 130 -27.37 4.01 -19.53
N ILE A 131 -27.66 5.10 -20.24
CA ILE A 131 -28.76 6.00 -19.96
C ILE A 131 -29.79 5.89 -21.07
N ASN A 132 -31.04 5.65 -20.69
CA ASN A 132 -32.16 5.51 -21.61
C ASN A 132 -32.76 6.88 -21.99
N LYS A 133 -33.68 6.88 -22.95
CA LYS A 133 -34.40 8.09 -23.42
C LYS A 133 -35.17 8.85 -22.34
N ASP A 134 -35.52 8.20 -21.22
CA ASP A 134 -36.20 8.81 -20.08
C ASP A 134 -35.21 9.45 -19.09
N ASN A 135 -33.94 9.59 -19.49
CA ASN A 135 -32.85 10.09 -18.66
C ASN A 135 -32.64 9.28 -17.37
N LYS A 136 -32.84 7.97 -17.45
CA LYS A 136 -32.61 7.03 -16.36
C LYS A 136 -31.45 6.10 -16.67
N ILE A 137 -30.65 5.80 -15.67
CA ILE A 137 -29.56 4.82 -15.76
C ILE A 137 -30.17 3.43 -15.73
N GLU A 138 -30.00 2.69 -16.82
CA GLU A 138 -30.39 1.30 -16.96
C GLU A 138 -29.28 0.37 -16.47
N THR A 139 -28.03 0.69 -16.80
CA THR A 139 -26.89 -0.17 -16.50
C THR A 139 -25.72 0.61 -15.91
N ILE A 140 -25.07 0.04 -14.90
CA ILE A 140 -23.72 0.45 -14.47
C ILE A 140 -22.78 -0.75 -14.58
N ILE A 141 -21.61 -0.56 -15.18
CA ILE A 141 -20.52 -1.55 -15.16
C ILE A 141 -19.34 -0.90 -14.47
N THR A 142 -18.83 -1.50 -13.40
CA THR A 142 -17.67 -0.99 -12.64
C THR A 142 -16.46 -1.90 -12.84
N TYR A 143 -15.33 -1.30 -13.16
CA TYR A 143 -14.00 -1.89 -13.11
C TYR A 143 -13.22 -1.19 -12.00
N ASP A 144 -12.67 -1.96 -11.06
CA ASP A 144 -12.02 -1.46 -9.86
C ASP A 144 -10.80 -2.30 -9.48
N ASP A 145 -10.04 -1.81 -8.48
CA ASP A 145 -8.93 -2.56 -7.89
C ASP A 145 -9.46 -3.61 -6.89
N GLY A 146 -9.60 -4.83 -7.39
CA GLY A 146 -10.04 -5.97 -6.59
C GLY A 146 -9.16 -6.28 -5.37
N ALA A 147 -7.87 -5.89 -5.38
CA ALA A 147 -6.95 -6.16 -4.28
C ALA A 147 -7.30 -5.35 -3.03
N VAL A 148 -7.80 -4.12 -3.19
CA VAL A 148 -8.29 -3.29 -2.07
C VAL A 148 -9.46 -3.99 -1.37
N PHE A 149 -10.41 -4.53 -2.14
CA PHE A 149 -11.55 -5.24 -1.56
C PHE A 149 -11.18 -6.61 -0.99
N GLN A 150 -10.18 -7.30 -1.56
CA GLN A 150 -9.62 -8.52 -0.97
C GLN A 150 -8.99 -8.24 0.39
N THR A 151 -8.17 -7.19 0.49
CA THR A 151 -7.55 -6.74 1.74
C THR A 151 -8.60 -6.37 2.78
N LEU A 152 -9.65 -5.65 2.37
CA LEU A 152 -10.78 -5.32 3.24
C LEU A 152 -11.44 -6.58 3.79
N ARG A 153 -11.74 -7.58 2.93
CA ARG A 153 -12.37 -8.83 3.37
C ARG A 153 -11.46 -9.62 4.31
N ALA A 154 -10.16 -9.70 4.03
CA ALA A 154 -9.19 -10.37 4.87
C ALA A 154 -9.08 -9.73 6.27
N GLY A 155 -9.30 -8.42 6.38
CA GLY A 155 -9.30 -7.69 7.66
C GLY A 155 -10.40 -8.11 8.64
N PHE A 156 -11.36 -8.94 8.22
CA PHE A 156 -12.39 -9.50 9.10
C PHE A 156 -12.05 -10.88 9.68
N SER A 157 -10.91 -11.48 9.32
CA SER A 157 -10.49 -12.77 9.86
C SER A 157 -9.13 -12.69 10.52
N THR A 158 -8.99 -13.37 11.65
CA THR A 158 -7.69 -13.58 12.30
C THR A 158 -6.88 -14.62 11.54
N ARG A 159 -5.60 -14.34 11.30
CA ARG A 159 -4.63 -15.30 10.74
C ARG A 159 -3.27 -15.15 11.43
N THR A 160 -2.53 -16.24 11.53
CA THR A 160 -1.10 -16.19 11.84
C THR A 160 -0.31 -15.81 10.58
N ASN A 161 0.94 -15.42 10.78
CA ASN A 161 1.89 -15.19 9.69
C ASN A 161 3.29 -15.61 10.15
N GLY A 162 3.43 -16.89 10.53
CA GLY A 162 4.70 -17.40 10.99
C GLY A 162 4.82 -17.67 12.48
N LYS A 163 6.07 -17.87 12.91
CA LYS A 163 6.47 -18.17 14.29
C LYS A 163 7.36 -17.07 14.84
N LEU A 164 7.19 -16.79 16.12
CA LEU A 164 7.97 -15.82 16.90
C LEU A 164 8.77 -16.58 17.96
N TYR A 165 10.06 -16.27 18.06
CA TYR A 165 10.99 -16.86 19.03
C TYR A 165 11.69 -15.75 19.82
N ASP A 166 11.75 -15.90 21.14
CA ASP A 166 12.54 -15.05 22.07
C ASP A 166 13.95 -15.61 22.34
N GLN A 167 14.17 -16.88 21.98
CA GLN A 167 15.46 -17.57 22.03
C GLN A 167 15.66 -18.38 20.75
N HIS A 168 16.72 -18.03 20.00
CA HIS A 168 17.07 -18.67 18.74
C HIS A 168 18.56 -18.49 18.44
N GLU A 169 19.15 -19.36 17.61
CA GLU A 169 20.55 -19.23 17.22
C GLU A 169 20.83 -17.94 16.43
N ASN A 170 19.91 -17.51 15.58
CA ASN A 170 20.01 -16.25 14.84
C ASN A 170 19.98 -15.03 15.78
N ILE A 171 19.23 -15.08 16.89
CA ILE A 171 19.29 -14.05 17.95
C ILE A 171 20.69 -14.01 18.56
N ASN A 172 21.29 -15.18 18.81
CA ASN A 172 22.65 -15.25 19.33
C ASN A 172 23.67 -14.72 18.31
N THR A 173 23.46 -14.93 17.01
CA THR A 173 24.28 -14.34 15.94
C THR A 173 24.24 -12.82 16.01
N VAL A 174 23.06 -12.20 16.08
CA VAL A 174 22.94 -10.73 16.21
C VAL A 174 23.60 -10.21 17.48
N ARG A 175 23.39 -10.86 18.64
CA ARG A 175 24.05 -10.46 19.90
C ARG A 175 25.57 -10.50 19.80
N LYS A 176 26.13 -11.54 19.18
CA LYS A 176 27.58 -11.67 18.98
C LYS A 176 28.11 -10.61 18.02
N MET A 177 27.37 -10.33 16.94
CA MET A 177 27.69 -9.28 15.98
C MET A 177 27.77 -7.92 16.69
N VAL A 178 26.72 -7.53 17.42
CA VAL A 178 26.66 -6.24 18.11
C VAL A 178 27.71 -6.14 19.22
N ALA A 179 27.95 -7.21 19.98
CA ALA A 179 29.04 -7.24 20.96
C ALA A 179 30.42 -7.07 20.29
N SER A 180 30.59 -7.55 19.05
CA SER A 180 31.85 -7.34 18.31
C SER A 180 31.99 -5.88 17.88
N LEU A 181 30.89 -5.22 17.46
CA LEU A 181 30.86 -3.78 17.21
C LEU A 181 31.21 -2.98 18.48
N GLU A 182 30.63 -3.32 19.63
CA GLU A 182 30.91 -2.65 20.92
C GLU A 182 32.41 -2.65 21.25
N HIS A 183 33.10 -3.74 20.92
CA HIS A 183 34.54 -3.90 21.12
C HIS A 183 35.41 -3.38 19.97
N GLY A 184 34.82 -2.75 18.94
CA GLY A 184 35.54 -2.26 17.77
C GLY A 184 36.15 -3.35 16.89
N ASP A 185 35.74 -4.61 17.06
CA ASP A 185 36.21 -5.75 16.27
C ASP A 185 35.40 -5.86 14.98
N ALA A 186 35.73 -4.99 14.03
CA ALA A 186 35.05 -4.90 12.74
C ALA A 186 35.13 -6.22 11.96
N ASP A 187 36.30 -6.87 11.91
CA ASP A 187 36.47 -8.13 11.19
C ASP A 187 35.49 -9.20 11.69
N LYS A 188 35.35 -9.33 13.02
CA LYS A 188 34.42 -10.28 13.59
C LYS A 188 32.97 -9.85 13.44
N ALA A 189 32.65 -8.59 13.66
CA ALA A 189 31.28 -8.08 13.50
C ALA A 189 30.74 -8.35 12.10
N PHE A 190 31.53 -8.02 11.07
CA PHE A 190 31.12 -8.18 9.67
C PHE A 190 31.25 -9.64 9.17
N SER A 191 31.92 -10.55 9.90
CA SER A 191 31.99 -11.98 9.56
C SER A 191 30.66 -12.75 9.67
N TYR A 192 29.67 -12.18 10.35
CA TYR A 192 28.34 -12.77 10.51
C TYR A 192 27.45 -12.59 9.28
N PHE A 193 27.87 -11.72 8.36
CA PHE A 193 27.17 -11.42 7.11
C PHE A 193 27.66 -12.30 5.96
N THR A 194 26.88 -12.36 4.88
CA THR A 194 27.35 -12.85 3.58
C THR A 194 28.17 -11.77 2.88
N GLU A 195 29.00 -12.17 1.92
CA GLU A 195 29.85 -11.24 1.15
C GLU A 195 29.03 -10.23 0.33
N ASP A 196 27.84 -10.63 -0.10
CA ASP A 196 26.88 -9.83 -0.87
C ASP A 196 25.82 -9.12 0.00
N ALA A 197 26.03 -9.08 1.33
CA ALA A 197 25.09 -8.45 2.23
C ALA A 197 24.93 -6.95 1.96
N THR A 198 23.71 -6.46 2.17
CA THR A 198 23.33 -5.06 1.92
C THR A 198 22.90 -4.35 3.20
N PHE A 199 23.20 -3.05 3.28
CA PHE A 199 23.01 -2.23 4.47
C PHE A 199 22.24 -0.96 4.12
N SER A 200 21.26 -0.59 4.94
CA SER A 200 20.53 0.67 4.82
C SER A 200 20.21 1.26 6.19
N ASN A 201 20.07 2.59 6.27
CA ASN A 201 19.61 3.27 7.49
C ASN A 201 18.81 4.56 7.18
N LEU A 202 18.29 5.24 8.21
CA LEU A 202 17.41 6.41 8.03
C LEU A 202 18.10 7.64 7.45
N ASP A 203 19.43 7.71 7.46
CA ASP A 203 20.18 8.83 6.91
C ASP A 203 20.48 8.66 5.40
N MET A 204 20.14 7.50 4.83
CA MET A 204 20.35 7.19 3.41
C MET A 204 19.11 7.55 2.56
N PRO A 205 19.29 7.92 1.27
CA PRO A 205 18.18 8.09 0.35
C PRO A 205 17.35 6.81 0.20
N ASN A 206 16.04 6.96 0.02
CA ASN A 206 15.13 5.82 -0.10
C ASN A 206 15.50 4.91 -1.29
N GLY A 207 15.75 3.64 -1.00
CA GLY A 207 16.11 2.62 -1.99
C GLY A 207 17.62 2.49 -2.26
N GLU A 208 18.46 3.31 -1.62
CA GLU A 208 19.91 3.15 -1.67
C GLU A 208 20.40 2.21 -0.57
N THR A 209 21.45 1.46 -0.87
CA THR A 209 22.10 0.51 0.05
C THR A 209 23.61 0.60 -0.10
N LYS A 210 24.34 0.29 0.96
CA LYS A 210 25.76 0.00 0.90
C LYS A 210 26.02 -1.50 0.81
N ASN A 211 27.19 -1.86 0.31
CA ASN A 211 27.73 -3.21 0.43
C ASN A 211 28.51 -3.39 1.75
N LEU A 212 28.95 -4.63 2.00
CA LEU A 212 29.66 -5.02 3.23
C LEU A 212 30.98 -4.25 3.45
N GLU A 213 31.75 -3.99 2.39
CA GLU A 213 33.03 -3.28 2.50
C GLU A 213 32.80 -1.81 2.88
N GLU A 214 31.86 -1.15 2.21
CA GLU A 214 31.50 0.25 2.47
C GLU A 214 31.00 0.46 3.92
N GLU A 215 30.09 -0.40 4.40
CA GLU A 215 29.57 -0.26 5.77
C GLU A 215 30.65 -0.53 6.82
N LYS A 216 31.55 -1.48 6.55
CA LYS A 216 32.70 -1.75 7.41
C LYS A 216 33.68 -0.57 7.45
N GLU A 217 33.96 0.05 6.31
CA GLU A 217 34.79 1.25 6.23
C GLU A 217 34.18 2.42 7.02
N ASP A 218 32.87 2.62 6.93
CA ASP A 218 32.18 3.67 7.68
C ASP A 218 32.20 3.42 9.20
N PHE A 219 32.05 2.17 9.63
CA PHE A 219 32.21 1.81 11.03
C PHE A 219 33.65 2.10 11.53
N LEU A 220 34.67 1.71 10.76
CA LEU A 220 36.06 2.00 11.08
C LEU A 220 36.32 3.51 11.12
N MET A 221 35.74 4.27 10.19
CA MET A 221 35.81 5.73 10.16
C MET A 221 35.17 6.35 11.41
N MET A 222 34.02 5.83 11.85
CA MET A 222 33.37 6.26 13.08
C MET A 222 34.30 6.10 14.29
N LEU A 223 34.99 4.94 14.40
CA LEU A 223 35.94 4.66 15.48
C LEU A 223 37.14 5.61 15.51
N THR A 224 37.47 6.30 14.42
CA THR A 224 38.53 7.33 14.44
C THR A 224 38.13 8.57 15.24
N ASN A 225 36.83 8.87 15.31
CA ASN A 225 36.29 10.09 15.91
C ASN A 225 35.54 9.85 17.23
N TRP A 226 35.09 8.61 17.47
CA TRP A 226 34.25 8.24 18.61
C TRP A 226 34.80 7.00 19.31
N ASP A 227 34.68 6.99 20.63
CA ASP A 227 34.79 5.80 21.46
C ASP A 227 33.38 5.23 21.68
N ILE A 228 33.24 3.90 21.61
CA ILE A 228 32.03 3.20 22.06
C ILE A 228 32.20 2.92 23.55
N GLU A 229 31.33 3.50 24.39
CA GLU A 229 31.36 3.29 25.83
C GLU A 229 30.61 2.01 26.21
N SER A 230 29.44 1.78 25.60
CA SER A 230 28.71 0.52 25.69
C SER A 230 27.65 0.41 24.60
N ILE A 231 27.21 -0.81 24.32
CA ILE A 231 26.01 -1.08 23.52
C ILE A 231 25.09 -1.98 24.33
N ASP A 232 23.98 -1.43 24.81
CA ASP A 232 23.08 -2.15 25.71
C ASP A 232 21.80 -2.56 25.00
N VAL A 233 21.39 -3.82 25.16
CA VAL A 233 20.12 -4.31 24.61
C VAL A 233 18.93 -3.68 25.34
N ARG A 234 17.94 -3.20 24.59
CA ARG A 234 16.68 -2.73 25.14
C ARG A 234 15.64 -3.83 25.05
N GLY A 235 15.35 -4.47 26.18
CA GLY A 235 14.47 -5.64 26.22
C GLY A 235 15.20 -6.89 25.74
N TYR A 236 14.66 -7.54 24.71
CA TYR A 236 15.31 -8.70 24.07
C TYR A 236 15.03 -8.68 22.55
N PRO A 237 15.94 -9.23 21.72
CA PRO A 237 15.66 -9.42 20.31
C PRO A 237 14.60 -10.50 20.08
N ASP A 238 13.80 -10.30 19.05
CA ASP A 238 12.80 -11.26 18.56
C ASP A 238 13.24 -11.84 17.21
N TYR A 239 13.04 -13.13 17.01
CA TYR A 239 13.23 -13.79 15.72
C TYR A 239 11.89 -14.24 15.13
N LEU A 240 11.63 -13.84 13.89
CA LEU A 240 10.41 -14.12 13.14
C LEU A 240 10.71 -15.03 11.95
N GLU A 241 10.02 -16.15 11.87
CA GLU A 241 9.94 -17.00 10.67
C GLU A 241 8.59 -16.79 10.01
N TYR A 242 8.53 -16.06 8.91
CA TYR A 242 7.29 -15.77 8.20
C TYR A 242 6.80 -16.93 7.33
N GLU A 243 5.49 -17.21 7.38
CA GLU A 243 4.84 -18.15 6.45
C GLU A 243 4.87 -17.63 5.00
N ILE A 244 4.58 -16.34 4.81
CA ILE A 244 4.64 -15.72 3.49
C ILE A 244 6.10 -15.42 3.16
N GLY A 245 6.56 -15.95 2.03
CA GLY A 245 7.90 -15.68 1.50
C GLY A 245 9.04 -16.36 2.26
N ASN A 246 8.76 -17.19 3.28
CA ASN A 246 9.76 -17.91 4.08
C ASN A 246 10.83 -16.99 4.71
N GLY A 247 10.45 -15.75 5.04
CA GLY A 247 11.35 -14.74 5.59
C GLY A 247 11.85 -15.11 6.98
N LYS A 248 13.12 -14.84 7.27
CA LYS A 248 13.80 -15.13 8.55
C LYS A 248 14.41 -13.86 9.08
N VAL A 249 13.82 -13.27 10.10
CA VAL A 249 14.14 -11.89 10.50
C VAL A 249 14.43 -11.81 11.99
N VAL A 250 15.56 -11.22 12.38
CA VAL A 250 15.78 -10.79 13.77
C VAL A 250 15.50 -9.29 13.87
N GLN A 251 14.67 -8.88 14.83
CA GLN A 251 14.47 -7.49 15.21
C GLN A 251 15.10 -7.26 16.58
N SER A 252 15.94 -6.24 16.72
CA SER A 252 16.68 -6.00 17.95
C SER A 252 16.82 -4.51 18.26
N TRP A 253 16.53 -4.13 19.51
CA TRP A 253 16.65 -2.76 19.99
C TRP A 253 17.88 -2.60 20.87
N TRP A 254 18.59 -1.50 20.68
CA TRP A 254 19.86 -1.20 21.36
C TRP A 254 19.97 0.28 21.71
N ASP A 255 20.74 0.56 22.76
CA ASP A 255 21.20 1.90 23.11
C ASP A 255 22.71 1.96 22.89
N PHE A 256 23.14 2.69 21.86
CA PHE A 256 24.55 2.88 21.54
C PHE A 256 25.06 4.12 22.28
N ARG A 257 25.92 3.92 23.28
CA ARG A 257 26.53 5.02 24.06
C ARG A 257 27.92 5.29 23.51
N VAL A 258 28.08 6.45 22.87
CA VAL A 258 29.33 6.85 22.23
C VAL A 258 29.84 8.16 22.81
N LYS A 259 31.16 8.32 22.80
CA LYS A 259 31.85 9.52 23.29
C LYS A 259 32.77 10.07 22.20
N ARG A 260 32.60 11.35 21.86
CA ARG A 260 33.43 12.02 20.86
C ARG A 260 34.83 12.24 21.41
N LYS A 261 35.84 11.91 20.62
CA LYS A 261 37.25 11.99 21.04
C LYS A 261 37.77 13.43 21.16
N SER A 262 37.27 14.34 20.31
CA SER A 262 37.77 15.72 20.24
C SER A 262 37.43 16.57 21.47
N ASP A 263 36.26 16.36 22.08
CA ASP A 263 35.75 17.20 23.17
C ASP A 263 35.07 16.42 24.31
N GLY A 264 34.98 15.09 24.19
CA GLY A 264 34.34 14.24 25.18
C GLY A 264 32.81 14.28 25.18
N LYS A 265 32.15 14.87 24.17
CA LYS A 265 30.67 14.89 24.07
C LYS A 265 30.14 13.46 24.06
N LYS A 266 29.17 13.17 24.95
CA LYS A 266 28.51 11.87 25.05
C LYS A 266 27.16 11.90 24.35
N ILE A 267 26.86 10.84 23.61
CA ILE A 267 25.60 10.68 22.88
C ILE A 267 25.08 9.27 23.13
N ASN A 268 23.77 9.17 23.37
CA ASN A 268 23.06 7.90 23.37
C ASN A 268 22.18 7.84 22.11
N ILE A 269 22.41 6.85 21.27
CA ILE A 269 21.68 6.65 20.01
C ILE A 269 20.74 5.47 20.20
N PRO A 270 19.41 5.68 20.14
CA PRO A 270 18.47 4.57 20.10
C PRO A 270 18.53 3.93 18.71
N VAL A 271 18.75 2.62 18.68
CA VAL A 271 18.93 1.85 17.44
C VAL A 271 17.94 0.69 17.41
N LEU A 272 17.16 0.57 16.34
CA LEU A 272 16.51 -0.69 15.96
C LEU A 272 17.25 -1.26 14.75
N LEU A 273 17.74 -2.49 14.86
CA LEU A 273 18.30 -3.25 13.75
C LEU A 273 17.32 -4.35 13.34
N ILE A 274 17.09 -4.47 12.04
CA ILE A 274 16.36 -5.56 11.41
C ILE A 274 17.33 -6.32 10.52
N HIS A 275 17.51 -7.61 10.80
CA HIS A 275 18.43 -8.49 10.08
C HIS A 275 17.67 -9.59 9.36
N ASP A 276 17.78 -9.67 8.04
CA ASP A 276 17.32 -10.83 7.27
C ASP A 276 18.40 -11.91 7.22
N PHE A 277 17.98 -13.16 7.35
CA PHE A 277 18.85 -14.34 7.34
C PHE A 277 18.56 -15.23 6.13
N ASN A 278 19.61 -15.82 5.57
CA ASN A 278 19.47 -16.94 4.64
C ASN A 278 19.24 -18.26 5.39
N ASP A 279 19.07 -19.35 4.63
CA ASP A 279 18.81 -20.69 5.19
C ASP A 279 20.04 -21.28 5.92
N GLU A 280 21.25 -20.74 5.71
CA GLU A 280 22.46 -21.14 6.44
C GLU A 280 22.69 -20.36 7.75
N GLY A 281 21.78 -19.45 8.12
CA GLY A 281 21.91 -18.63 9.33
C GLY A 281 22.94 -17.50 9.22
N LYS A 282 23.27 -17.07 8.00
CA LYS A 282 24.06 -15.86 7.73
C LYS A 282 23.16 -14.66 7.47
N ILE A 283 23.60 -13.48 7.89
CA ILE A 283 22.88 -12.23 7.66
C ILE A 283 23.09 -11.78 6.21
N ILE A 284 22.01 -11.52 5.49
CA ILE A 284 22.03 -11.07 4.08
C ILE A 284 21.59 -9.62 3.90
N ASN A 285 20.89 -9.05 4.88
CA ASN A 285 20.51 -7.65 4.90
C ASN A 285 20.48 -7.11 6.33
N GLU A 286 20.91 -5.86 6.50
CA GLU A 286 20.64 -5.07 7.69
C GLU A 286 19.90 -3.78 7.32
N THR A 287 18.77 -3.54 8.00
CA THR A 287 18.06 -2.27 7.96
C THR A 287 18.10 -1.63 9.34
N GLY A 288 18.78 -0.49 9.44
CA GLY A 288 18.98 0.30 10.65
C GLY A 288 17.98 1.44 10.80
N TYR A 289 17.14 1.38 11.82
CA TYR A 289 16.29 2.49 12.25
C TYR A 289 16.99 3.32 13.31
N TYR A 290 17.94 4.12 12.86
CA TYR A 290 18.67 5.11 13.65
C TYR A 290 19.12 6.26 12.75
N THR A 291 19.50 7.37 13.37
CA THR A 291 20.16 8.50 12.70
C THR A 291 21.40 8.90 13.48
N VAL A 292 22.46 9.28 12.77
CA VAL A 292 23.69 9.83 13.36
C VAL A 292 23.68 11.35 13.41
N ALA A 293 22.56 12.02 13.11
CA ALA A 293 22.46 13.48 13.10
C ALA A 293 22.98 14.13 14.40
N ALA A 294 22.69 13.54 15.57
CA ALA A 294 23.18 14.04 16.86
C ALA A 294 24.72 14.01 16.97
N MET A 295 25.38 13.05 16.29
CA MET A 295 26.84 12.93 16.25
C MET A 295 27.48 14.04 15.41
N MET A 296 26.75 14.58 14.43
CA MET A 296 27.27 15.63 13.53
C MET A 296 27.18 17.04 14.11
N GLU A 297 26.43 17.24 15.18
CA GLU A 297 26.31 18.53 15.87
C GLU A 297 27.66 18.97 16.48
N LYS A 298 28.10 20.18 16.16
CA LYS A 298 29.33 20.78 16.70
C LYS A 298 29.24 20.99 18.21
#